data_AF-F2KTC5-F1
#
_entry.id   AF-F2KTC5-F1
#
_cell.length_a   1.000
_cell.length_b   1.000
_cell.length_c   1.000
_cell.angle_alpha   90.00
_cell.angle_beta   90.00
_cell.angle_gamma   90.00
#
_symmetry.space_group_name_H-M   'P 1'
#
loop_
_entity.id
_entity.type
_entity.pdbx_description
1 polymer ?
#
loop_
_entity_poly.entity_id
_entity_poly.type
_entity_poly.pdbx_seq_one_letter_code
_entity_poly.pdbx_strand_id
1 'polypeptide(L)'
;MDTGSIAAIYALLLTYTLLGGRLKVLRPFPLAVALYLIADTIIFNLSQYYPVVIPTHYLLLLLISVAIITADLPKKHFTTSAGFALAAFSAYMILKPFNSEIALFTLALLAFLSISYLASGFEGSIAKGVAAARIYALFAFAAMALINFAKPYLKGGLADFAEWLVVAALALAVVKNVKLDVDTAKLEEHRQRVLAKSDELADSIDSAAKNFIELGDKAGLIAYVSKALFDAGYSEERVADVIALIAAHEDEKVPKFSFGWERKLIESRNRKRREKILNEVMFRLKELK
;
A
#
# COMPACT_ATOMS: atom_id res chain seq x y z
N MET A 1 -7.15 -31.59 -35.70
CA MET A 1 -7.95 -30.99 -34.61
C MET A 1 -9.32 -31.62 -34.71
N ASP A 2 -9.73 -32.38 -33.69
CA ASP A 2 -10.97 -33.13 -33.76
C ASP A 2 -12.17 -32.21 -33.55
N THR A 3 -13.31 -32.53 -34.18
CA THR A 3 -14.56 -31.77 -34.04
C THR A 3 -14.99 -31.61 -32.58
N GLY A 4 -14.65 -32.59 -31.73
CA GLY A 4 -14.87 -32.54 -30.28
C GLY A 4 -14.08 -31.42 -29.58
N SER A 5 -12.82 -31.17 -29.97
CA SER A 5 -11.99 -30.12 -29.36
C SER A 5 -12.51 -28.72 -29.71
N ILE A 6 -12.97 -28.53 -30.94
CA ILE A 6 -13.59 -27.28 -31.39
C ILE A 6 -14.88 -27.01 -30.61
N ALA A 7 -15.75 -28.01 -30.49
CA ALA A 7 -16.98 -27.91 -29.70
C ALA A 7 -16.70 -27.57 -28.23
N ALA A 8 -15.67 -28.21 -27.63
CA ALA A 8 -15.26 -27.92 -26.25
C ALA A 8 -14.76 -26.48 -26.07
N ILE A 9 -13.96 -25.96 -27.01
CA ILE A 9 -13.50 -24.55 -26.97
C ILE A 9 -14.70 -23.60 -27.02
N TYR A 10 -15.62 -23.80 -27.96
CA TYR A 10 -16.82 -22.95 -28.06
C TYR A 10 -17.69 -23.04 -26.81
N ALA A 11 -17.88 -24.24 -26.25
CA ALA A 11 -18.64 -24.42 -25.01
C ALA A 11 -17.98 -23.68 -23.83
N LEU A 12 -16.66 -23.72 -23.70
CA LEU A 12 -15.91 -23.03 -22.65
C LEU A 12 -15.95 -21.49 -22.81
N LEU A 13 -15.81 -20.99 -24.05
CA LEU A 13 -15.94 -19.56 -24.34
C LEU A 13 -17.36 -19.05 -24.11
N LEU A 14 -18.38 -19.84 -24.50
CA LEU A 14 -19.77 -19.55 -24.20
C LEU A 14 -19.98 -19.51 -22.68
N THR A 15 -19.47 -20.51 -21.95
CA THR A 15 -19.53 -20.55 -20.48
C THR A 15 -18.88 -19.31 -19.86
N TYR A 16 -17.72 -18.87 -20.37
CA TYR A 16 -17.07 -17.63 -19.95
C TYR A 16 -17.98 -16.40 -20.11
N THR A 17 -18.67 -16.27 -21.25
CA THR A 17 -19.60 -15.15 -21.50
C THR A 17 -20.86 -15.21 -20.64
N LEU A 18 -21.39 -16.41 -20.39
CA LEU A 18 -22.63 -16.64 -19.65
C LEU A 18 -22.47 -16.53 -18.13
N LEU A 19 -21.29 -16.86 -17.59
CA LEU A 19 -21.02 -16.72 -16.16
C LEU A 19 -21.23 -15.26 -15.74
N GLY A 20 -22.23 -14.97 -14.91
CA GLY A 20 -22.57 -13.60 -14.47
C GLY A 20 -22.84 -13.52 -12.97
N GLY A 21 -23.08 -12.32 -12.46
CA GLY A 21 -23.44 -12.10 -11.06
C GLY A 21 -22.42 -12.69 -10.07
N ARG A 22 -22.88 -13.54 -9.14
CA ARG A 22 -22.05 -14.17 -8.10
C ARG A 22 -21.02 -15.17 -8.65
N LEU A 23 -21.22 -15.70 -9.86
CA LEU A 23 -20.30 -16.65 -10.50
C LEU A 23 -19.21 -15.95 -11.33
N LYS A 24 -19.21 -14.61 -11.36
CA LYS A 24 -18.20 -13.81 -12.11
C LYS A 24 -16.76 -14.16 -11.69
N VAL A 25 -16.56 -14.55 -10.43
CA VAL A 25 -15.26 -14.97 -9.87
C VAL A 25 -14.67 -16.19 -10.59
N LEU A 26 -15.52 -17.07 -11.13
CA LEU A 26 -15.07 -18.29 -11.81
C LEU A 26 -14.81 -18.09 -13.31
N ARG A 27 -15.14 -16.91 -13.88
CA ARG A 27 -14.93 -16.61 -15.31
C ARG A 27 -13.52 -16.95 -15.81
N PRO A 28 -12.43 -16.66 -15.09
CA PRO A 28 -11.09 -16.88 -15.64
C PRO A 28 -10.77 -18.35 -15.90
N PHE A 29 -11.44 -19.31 -15.25
CA PHE A 29 -11.11 -20.73 -15.37
C PHE A 29 -11.55 -21.36 -16.71
N PRO A 30 -12.82 -21.23 -17.17
CA PRO A 30 -13.18 -21.68 -18.51
C PRO A 30 -12.34 -21.03 -19.61
N LEU A 31 -12.00 -19.74 -19.44
CA LEU A 31 -11.14 -19.03 -20.38
C LEU A 31 -9.72 -19.63 -20.42
N ALA A 32 -9.13 -19.92 -19.26
CA ALA A 32 -7.80 -20.56 -19.19
C ALA A 32 -7.77 -21.93 -19.86
N VAL A 33 -8.81 -22.75 -19.67
CA VAL A 33 -8.91 -24.06 -20.34
C VAL A 33 -9.13 -23.91 -21.85
N ALA A 34 -9.96 -22.95 -22.28
CA ALA A 34 -10.15 -22.67 -23.70
C ALA A 34 -8.85 -22.21 -24.37
N LEU A 35 -8.13 -21.29 -23.73
CA LEU A 35 -6.82 -20.82 -24.21
C LEU A 35 -5.78 -21.94 -24.24
N TYR A 36 -5.82 -22.87 -23.27
CA TYR A 36 -4.97 -24.05 -23.28
C TYR A 36 -5.21 -24.91 -24.51
N LEU A 37 -6.47 -25.25 -24.82
CA LEU A 37 -6.81 -26.08 -25.98
C LEU A 37 -6.41 -25.41 -27.31
N ILE A 38 -6.59 -24.09 -27.39
CA ILE A 38 -6.14 -23.28 -28.54
C ILE A 38 -4.61 -23.34 -28.65
N ALA A 39 -3.91 -23.06 -27.56
CA ALA A 39 -2.45 -23.05 -27.53
C ALA A 39 -1.84 -24.42 -27.82
N ASP A 40 -2.41 -25.50 -27.28
CA ASP A 40 -2.01 -26.88 -27.53
C ASP A 40 -2.13 -27.23 -29.02
N THR A 41 -3.24 -26.83 -29.66
CA THR A 41 -3.42 -27.00 -31.12
C THR A 41 -2.38 -26.21 -31.91
N ILE A 42 -2.11 -24.97 -31.51
CA ILE A 42 -1.11 -24.10 -32.15
C ILE A 42 0.29 -24.72 -32.01
N ILE A 43 0.67 -25.16 -30.81
CA ILE A 43 1.95 -25.78 -30.51
C ILE A 43 2.12 -27.09 -31.27
N PHE A 44 1.07 -27.93 -31.33
CA PHE A 44 1.08 -29.16 -32.11
C PHE A 44 1.32 -28.90 -33.60
N ASN A 45 0.71 -27.85 -34.17
CA ASN A 45 0.95 -27.48 -35.56
C ASN A 45 2.36 -26.90 -35.75
N LEU A 46 2.82 -26.03 -34.84
CA LEU A 46 4.17 -25.45 -34.88
C LEU A 46 5.27 -26.49 -34.74
N SER A 47 5.07 -27.53 -33.94
CA SER A 47 6.06 -28.57 -33.71
C SER A 47 6.34 -29.42 -34.96
N GLN A 48 5.43 -29.41 -35.95
CA GLN A 48 5.67 -30.02 -37.25
C GLN A 48 6.68 -29.23 -38.10
N TYR A 49 6.80 -27.91 -37.88
CA TYR A 49 7.67 -27.03 -38.65
C TYR A 49 8.94 -26.64 -37.90
N TYR A 50 8.88 -26.60 -36.58
CA TYR A 50 9.99 -26.21 -35.71
C TYR A 50 10.16 -27.24 -34.59
N PRO A 51 11.39 -27.62 -34.22
CA PRO A 51 11.66 -28.59 -33.15
C PRO A 51 11.48 -27.95 -31.75
N VAL A 52 10.31 -27.36 -31.50
CA VAL A 52 9.95 -26.72 -30.24
C VAL A 52 9.04 -27.66 -29.46
N VAL A 53 9.54 -28.20 -28.35
CA VAL A 53 8.78 -29.05 -27.44
C VAL A 53 8.44 -28.26 -26.20
N ILE A 54 7.19 -27.81 -26.09
CA ILE A 54 6.68 -27.14 -24.88
C ILE A 54 5.94 -28.18 -24.03
N PRO A 55 6.29 -28.33 -22.75
CA PRO A 55 5.58 -29.24 -21.84
C PRO A 55 4.16 -28.73 -21.56
N THR A 56 3.17 -29.38 -22.18
CA THR A 56 1.75 -28.97 -22.19
C THR A 56 1.11 -28.91 -20.79
N HIS A 57 1.47 -29.81 -19.89
CA HIS A 57 0.97 -29.80 -18.51
C HIS A 57 1.40 -28.56 -17.73
N TYR A 58 2.62 -28.05 -17.95
CA TYR A 58 3.06 -26.80 -17.33
C TYR A 58 2.39 -25.59 -17.98
N LEU A 59 2.07 -25.63 -19.27
CA LEU A 59 1.30 -24.58 -19.95
C LEU A 59 -0.12 -24.46 -19.36
N LEU A 60 -0.79 -25.60 -19.15
CA LEU A 60 -2.10 -25.62 -18.49
C LEU A 60 -1.98 -25.05 -17.06
N LEU A 61 -0.97 -25.49 -16.30
CA LEU A 61 -0.72 -24.99 -14.95
C LEU A 61 -0.48 -23.47 -14.94
N LEU A 62 0.26 -22.95 -15.91
CA LEU A 62 0.51 -21.52 -16.08
C LEU A 62 -0.80 -20.77 -16.35
N LEU A 63 -1.65 -21.26 -17.26
CA LEU A 63 -2.93 -20.61 -17.58
C LEU A 63 -3.91 -20.65 -16.40
N ILE A 64 -3.96 -21.76 -15.65
CA ILE A 64 -4.73 -21.86 -14.41
C ILE A 64 -4.18 -20.91 -13.36
N SER A 65 -2.86 -20.77 -13.25
CA SER A 65 -2.24 -19.83 -12.30
C SER A 65 -2.64 -18.37 -12.61
N VAL A 66 -2.70 -17.99 -13.89
CA VAL A 66 -3.20 -16.69 -14.35
C VAL A 66 -4.69 -16.54 -14.03
N ALA A 67 -5.49 -17.59 -14.20
CA ALA A 67 -6.89 -17.59 -13.80
C ALA A 67 -7.06 -17.34 -12.29
N ILE A 68 -6.23 -17.97 -11.45
CA ILE A 68 -6.24 -17.76 -9.99
C ILE A 68 -5.85 -16.33 -9.64
N ILE A 69 -4.82 -15.75 -10.29
CA ILE A 69 -4.36 -14.37 -10.07
C ILE A 69 -5.46 -13.36 -10.41
N THR A 70 -6.18 -13.60 -11.51
CA THR A 70 -7.20 -12.68 -12.04
C THR A 70 -8.58 -12.87 -11.41
N ALA A 71 -8.85 -14.03 -10.81
CA ALA A 71 -10.10 -14.30 -10.13
C ALA A 71 -10.20 -13.49 -8.82
N ASP A 72 -11.33 -12.80 -8.62
CA ASP A 72 -11.64 -12.09 -7.36
C ASP A 72 -12.10 -13.08 -6.27
N LEU A 73 -11.22 -14.01 -5.90
CA LEU A 73 -11.46 -15.01 -4.87
C LEU A 73 -11.37 -14.41 -3.45
N PRO A 74 -12.08 -14.98 -2.46
CA PRO A 74 -11.96 -14.57 -1.06
C PRO A 74 -10.51 -14.73 -0.57
N LYS A 75 -10.09 -13.85 0.34
CA LYS A 75 -8.69 -13.77 0.82
C LYS A 75 -7.67 -13.60 -0.32
N LYS A 76 -7.91 -12.59 -1.15
CA LYS A 76 -7.14 -12.28 -2.38
C LYS A 76 -5.62 -12.32 -2.21
N HIS A 77 -5.07 -11.88 -1.06
CA HIS A 77 -3.63 -11.93 -0.81
C HIS A 77 -3.06 -13.36 -0.82
N PHE A 78 -3.78 -14.36 -0.28
CA PHE A 78 -3.36 -15.76 -0.30
C PHE A 78 -3.55 -16.40 -1.67
N THR A 79 -4.71 -16.18 -2.30
CA THR A 79 -5.03 -16.80 -3.60
C THR A 79 -4.12 -16.27 -4.70
N THR A 80 -3.93 -14.94 -4.76
CA THR A 80 -3.01 -14.32 -5.73
C THR A 80 -1.56 -14.70 -5.47
N SER A 81 -1.13 -14.81 -4.20
CA SER A 81 0.21 -15.32 -3.86
C SER A 81 0.43 -16.75 -4.34
N ALA A 82 -0.53 -17.66 -4.09
CA ALA A 82 -0.47 -19.04 -4.57
C ALA A 82 -0.46 -19.09 -6.11
N GLY A 83 -1.27 -18.25 -6.76
CA GLY A 83 -1.27 -18.10 -8.22
C GLY A 83 0.10 -17.68 -8.75
N PHE A 84 0.75 -16.67 -8.17
CA PHE A 84 2.10 -16.28 -8.58
C PHE A 84 3.16 -17.36 -8.30
N ALA A 85 3.04 -18.13 -7.21
CA ALA A 85 3.97 -19.23 -6.93
C ALA A 85 3.84 -20.35 -7.98
N LEU A 86 2.61 -20.72 -8.34
CA LEU A 86 2.34 -21.69 -9.41
C LEU A 86 2.81 -21.17 -10.78
N ALA A 87 2.60 -19.88 -11.05
CA ALA A 87 3.09 -19.22 -12.25
C ALA A 87 4.62 -19.27 -12.32
N ALA A 88 5.31 -19.00 -11.19
CA ALA A 88 6.76 -19.04 -11.10
C ALA A 88 7.31 -20.43 -11.46
N PHE A 89 6.75 -21.48 -10.85
CA PHE A 89 7.16 -22.85 -11.10
C PHE A 89 6.88 -23.28 -12.55
N SER A 90 5.66 -23.05 -13.05
CA SER A 90 5.28 -23.42 -14.42
C SER A 90 6.08 -22.66 -15.48
N ALA A 91 6.25 -21.34 -15.34
CA ALA A 91 7.04 -20.54 -16.25
C ALA A 91 8.51 -20.98 -16.27
N TYR A 92 9.10 -21.30 -15.11
CA TYR A 92 10.46 -21.83 -15.05
C TYR A 92 10.60 -23.14 -15.84
N MET A 93 9.68 -24.08 -15.64
CA MET A 93 9.73 -25.38 -16.34
C MET A 93 9.50 -25.23 -17.86
N ILE A 94 8.72 -24.24 -18.30
CA ILE A 94 8.51 -23.94 -19.72
C ILE A 94 9.75 -23.27 -20.32
N LEU A 95 10.35 -22.29 -19.63
CA LEU A 95 11.40 -21.44 -20.19
C LEU A 95 12.81 -22.05 -20.09
N LYS A 96 13.07 -22.89 -19.07
CA LYS A 96 14.39 -23.48 -18.82
C LYS A 96 15.01 -24.17 -20.03
N PRO A 97 14.27 -24.94 -20.86
CA PRO A 97 14.83 -25.58 -22.06
C PRO A 97 15.31 -24.59 -23.13
N PHE A 98 14.77 -23.37 -23.15
CA PHE A 98 15.10 -22.36 -24.16
C PHE A 98 16.20 -21.41 -23.69
N ASN A 99 16.10 -20.93 -22.45
CA ASN A 99 17.08 -20.01 -21.86
C ASN A 99 17.01 -20.09 -20.32
N SER A 100 18.06 -20.65 -19.71
CA SER A 100 18.14 -20.85 -18.26
C SER A 100 18.18 -19.54 -17.48
N GLU A 101 18.82 -18.51 -18.02
CA GLU A 101 18.92 -17.19 -17.37
C GLU A 101 17.54 -16.53 -17.32
N ILE A 102 16.84 -16.44 -18.46
CA ILE A 102 15.49 -15.88 -18.53
C ILE A 102 14.53 -16.68 -17.63
N ALA A 103 14.66 -18.00 -17.58
CA ALA A 103 13.86 -18.84 -16.71
C ALA A 103 14.08 -18.50 -15.22
N LEU A 104 15.33 -18.37 -14.79
CA LEU A 104 15.68 -17.99 -13.40
C LEU A 104 15.20 -16.58 -13.05
N PHE A 105 15.38 -15.61 -13.96
CA PHE A 105 14.87 -14.25 -13.75
C PHE A 105 13.35 -14.22 -13.64
N THR A 106 12.65 -14.95 -14.51
CA THR A 106 11.19 -15.04 -14.47
C THR A 106 10.70 -15.70 -13.18
N LEU A 107 11.37 -16.78 -12.75
CA LEU A 107 11.11 -17.43 -11.47
C LEU A 107 11.29 -16.46 -10.31
N ALA A 108 12.41 -15.74 -10.25
CA ALA A 108 12.72 -14.80 -9.17
C ALA A 108 11.69 -13.66 -9.10
N LEU A 109 11.29 -13.11 -10.25
CA LEU A 109 10.26 -12.07 -10.31
C LEU A 109 8.91 -12.58 -9.79
N LEU A 110 8.44 -13.72 -10.30
CA LEU A 110 7.13 -14.25 -9.93
C LEU A 110 7.12 -14.73 -8.48
N ALA A 111 8.22 -15.28 -7.97
CA ALA A 111 8.40 -15.61 -6.56
C ALA A 111 8.36 -14.34 -5.68
N PHE A 112 9.04 -13.27 -6.10
CA PHE A 112 8.97 -11.98 -5.41
C PHE A 112 7.54 -11.41 -5.41
N LEU A 113 6.83 -11.48 -6.54
CA LEU A 113 5.43 -11.07 -6.62
C LEU A 113 4.56 -11.92 -5.68
N SER A 114 4.77 -13.23 -5.62
CA SER A 114 4.08 -14.12 -4.69
C SER A 114 4.28 -13.70 -3.22
N ILE A 115 5.52 -13.48 -2.80
CA ILE A 115 5.85 -13.01 -1.44
C ILE A 115 5.26 -11.64 -1.17
N SER A 116 5.35 -10.73 -2.14
CA SER A 116 4.83 -9.37 -1.96
C SER A 116 3.31 -9.35 -1.82
N TYR A 117 2.57 -10.18 -2.58
CA TYR A 117 1.12 -10.32 -2.46
C TYR A 117 0.71 -10.94 -1.14
N LEU A 118 1.47 -11.93 -0.65
CA LEU A 118 1.28 -12.48 0.67
C LEU A 118 1.51 -11.40 1.75
N ALA A 119 2.59 -10.63 1.64
CA ALA A 119 2.96 -9.56 2.56
C ALA A 119 1.88 -8.47 2.68
N SER A 120 1.14 -8.15 1.61
CA SER A 120 0.05 -7.16 1.70
C SER A 120 -1.13 -7.57 2.58
N GLY A 121 -1.21 -8.84 2.99
CA GLY A 121 -2.18 -9.29 3.98
C GLY A 121 -1.80 -8.98 5.44
N PHE A 122 -0.58 -8.47 5.70
CA PHE A 122 -0.05 -8.26 7.05
C PHE A 122 0.20 -6.77 7.35
N GLU A 123 0.00 -6.36 8.60
CA GLU A 123 0.04 -4.94 9.00
C GLU A 123 1.45 -4.39 9.29
N GLY A 124 2.47 -5.26 9.37
CA GLY A 124 3.84 -4.86 9.74
C GLY A 124 4.51 -3.92 8.73
N SER A 125 5.37 -3.03 9.23
CA SER A 125 6.10 -2.04 8.41
C SER A 125 6.92 -2.67 7.27
N ILE A 126 7.60 -3.78 7.56
CA ILE A 126 8.34 -4.57 6.56
C ILE A 126 7.40 -5.12 5.48
N ALA A 127 6.24 -5.64 5.88
CA ALA A 127 5.28 -6.23 4.96
C ALA A 127 4.69 -5.18 4.00
N LYS A 128 4.42 -3.98 4.51
CA LYS A 128 4.03 -2.80 3.71
C LYS A 128 5.15 -2.36 2.76
N GLY A 129 6.39 -2.34 3.23
CA GLY A 129 7.57 -2.02 2.41
C GLY A 129 7.76 -2.98 1.24
N VAL A 130 7.66 -4.29 1.49
CA VAL A 130 7.75 -5.32 0.44
C VAL A 130 6.59 -5.22 -0.56
N ALA A 131 5.37 -4.93 -0.09
CA ALA A 131 4.23 -4.72 -0.98
C ALA A 131 4.38 -3.47 -1.86
N ALA A 132 4.94 -2.38 -1.33
CA ALA A 132 5.24 -1.16 -2.09
C ALA A 132 6.35 -1.37 -3.14
N ALA A 133 7.24 -2.35 -2.92
CA ALA A 133 8.37 -2.62 -3.80
C ALA A 133 8.01 -3.31 -5.13
N ARG A 134 6.75 -3.76 -5.31
CA ARG A 134 6.27 -4.47 -6.51
C ARG A 134 6.56 -3.75 -7.81
N ILE A 135 6.27 -2.45 -7.84
CA ILE A 135 6.40 -1.67 -9.08
C ILE A 135 7.86 -1.54 -9.49
N TYR A 136 8.77 -1.42 -8.52
CA TYR A 136 10.21 -1.38 -8.77
C TYR A 136 10.72 -2.73 -9.28
N ALA A 137 10.26 -3.85 -8.74
CA ALA A 137 10.62 -5.17 -9.26
C ALA A 137 10.15 -5.39 -10.71
N LEU A 138 8.97 -4.87 -11.08
CA LEU A 138 8.50 -4.90 -12.47
C LEU A 138 9.34 -4.00 -13.37
N PHE A 139 9.69 -2.79 -12.93
CA PHE A 139 10.60 -1.91 -13.65
C PHE A 139 11.99 -2.53 -13.81
N ALA A 140 12.50 -3.22 -12.79
CA ALA A 140 13.75 -3.97 -12.84
C ALA A 140 13.74 -5.00 -13.95
N PHE A 141 12.67 -5.79 -13.99
CA PHE A 141 12.51 -6.83 -14.97
C PHE A 141 12.39 -6.25 -16.39
N ALA A 142 11.59 -5.21 -16.57
CA ALA A 142 11.46 -4.52 -17.85
C ALA A 142 12.81 -3.95 -18.32
N ALA A 143 13.57 -3.35 -17.41
CA ALA A 143 14.89 -2.81 -17.72
C ALA A 143 15.90 -3.92 -18.08
N MET A 144 15.93 -5.03 -17.33
CA MET A 144 16.79 -6.17 -17.66
C MET A 144 16.40 -6.85 -18.99
N ALA A 145 15.10 -6.99 -19.26
CA ALA A 145 14.62 -7.52 -20.53
C ALA A 145 15.04 -6.61 -21.71
N LEU A 146 14.91 -5.28 -21.54
CA LEU A 146 15.36 -4.30 -22.51
C LEU A 146 16.87 -4.35 -22.72
N ILE A 147 17.67 -4.46 -21.66
CA ILE A 147 19.13 -4.58 -21.76
C ILE A 147 19.52 -5.86 -22.48
N ASN A 148 18.93 -7.01 -22.14
CA ASN A 148 19.21 -8.26 -22.83
C ASN A 148 18.82 -8.21 -24.31
N PHE A 149 17.73 -7.53 -24.66
CA PHE A 149 17.36 -7.28 -26.04
C PHE A 149 18.32 -6.30 -26.74
N ALA A 150 18.84 -5.31 -26.03
CA ALA A 150 19.79 -4.31 -26.55
C ALA A 150 21.24 -4.83 -26.59
N LYS A 151 21.57 -5.89 -25.84
CA LYS A 151 22.93 -6.45 -25.69
C LYS A 151 23.62 -6.77 -27.03
N PRO A 152 22.94 -7.33 -28.06
CA PRO A 152 23.54 -7.52 -29.38
C PRO A 152 23.96 -6.22 -30.09
N TYR A 153 23.33 -5.10 -29.71
CA TYR A 153 23.56 -3.78 -30.30
C TYR A 153 24.54 -2.92 -29.47
N LEU A 154 24.78 -3.29 -28.21
CA LEU A 154 25.71 -2.62 -27.31
C LEU A 154 27.10 -3.26 -27.42
N LYS A 155 28.08 -2.54 -27.97
CA LYS A 155 29.48 -3.01 -28.06
C LYS A 155 30.27 -2.65 -26.80
N GLY A 156 31.09 -3.59 -26.31
CA GLY A 156 32.03 -3.38 -25.18
C GLY A 156 31.39 -3.38 -23.79
N GLY A 157 32.11 -2.89 -22.77
CA GLY A 157 31.65 -2.85 -21.36
C GLY A 157 30.48 -1.89 -21.06
N LEU A 158 29.88 -1.28 -22.08
CA LEU A 158 28.68 -0.44 -21.97
C LEU A 158 27.44 -1.24 -21.55
N ALA A 159 27.35 -2.50 -21.97
CA ALA A 159 26.29 -3.40 -21.52
C ALA A 159 26.41 -3.65 -20.00
N ASP A 160 27.62 -3.96 -19.53
CA ASP A 160 27.89 -4.20 -18.11
C ASP A 160 27.61 -2.93 -17.29
N PHE A 161 28.02 -1.76 -17.77
CA PHE A 161 27.73 -0.49 -17.10
C PHE A 161 26.21 -0.21 -17.01
N ALA A 162 25.46 -0.49 -18.08
CA ALA A 162 24.00 -0.32 -18.08
C ALA A 162 23.30 -1.30 -17.12
N GLU A 163 23.74 -2.55 -17.04
CA GLU A 163 23.24 -3.54 -16.08
C GLU A 163 23.44 -3.04 -14.64
N TRP A 164 24.65 -2.59 -14.29
CA TRP A 164 24.95 -2.07 -12.95
C TRP A 164 24.22 -0.77 -12.62
N LEU A 165 23.99 0.09 -13.60
CA LEU A 165 23.24 1.34 -13.42
C LEU A 165 21.77 1.07 -13.08
N VAL A 166 21.15 0.05 -13.73
CA VAL A 166 19.80 -0.40 -13.40
C VAL A 166 19.75 -0.99 -11.99
N VAL A 167 20.71 -1.84 -11.62
CA VAL A 167 20.80 -2.42 -10.28
C VAL A 167 20.94 -1.32 -9.21
N ALA A 168 21.80 -0.33 -9.45
CA ALA A 168 22.00 0.80 -8.53
C ALA A 168 20.74 1.67 -8.41
N ALA A 169 20.05 1.96 -9.51
CA ALA A 169 18.81 2.73 -9.52
C ALA A 169 17.69 2.01 -8.73
N LEU A 170 17.59 0.69 -8.86
CA LEU A 170 16.66 -0.13 -8.10
C LEU A 170 16.98 -0.18 -6.62
N ALA A 171 18.25 -0.39 -6.28
CA ALA A 171 18.70 -0.39 -4.89
C ALA A 171 18.35 0.95 -4.21
N LEU A 172 18.63 2.07 -4.88
CA LEU A 172 18.27 3.40 -4.40
C LEU A 172 16.75 3.59 -4.26
N ALA A 173 15.97 3.13 -5.23
CA ALA A 173 14.52 3.23 -5.19
C ALA A 173 13.91 2.39 -4.06
N VAL A 174 14.43 1.18 -3.80
CA VAL A 174 14.02 0.35 -2.67
C VAL A 174 14.41 1.01 -1.35
N VAL A 175 15.66 1.44 -1.19
CA VAL A 175 16.14 2.09 0.05
C VAL A 175 15.35 3.36 0.37
N LYS A 176 15.02 4.18 -0.64
CA LYS A 176 14.26 5.42 -0.43
C LYS A 176 12.81 5.17 0.01
N ASN A 177 12.20 4.06 -0.41
CA ASN A 177 10.79 3.77 -0.12
C ASN A 177 10.59 2.80 1.05
N VAL A 178 11.61 2.02 1.40
CA VAL A 178 11.65 1.27 2.65
C VAL A 178 12.03 2.25 3.75
N LYS A 179 11.06 3.06 4.18
CA LYS A 179 11.13 3.69 5.50
C LYS A 179 11.04 2.55 6.52
N LEU A 180 12.20 2.13 7.03
CA LEU A 180 12.26 1.33 8.25
C LEU A 180 11.78 2.24 9.38
N ASP A 181 10.47 2.33 9.57
CA ASP A 181 9.94 2.62 10.89
C ASP A 181 10.34 1.41 11.74
N VAL A 182 11.47 1.57 12.43
CA VAL A 182 11.85 0.70 13.52
C VAL A 182 10.70 0.83 14.52
N ASP A 183 9.84 -0.19 14.57
CA ASP A 183 8.78 -0.33 15.57
C ASP A 183 9.43 -0.38 16.96
N THR A 184 9.79 0.77 17.50
CA THR A 184 10.07 0.98 18.92
C THR A 184 8.81 0.76 19.77
N ALA A 185 7.63 0.75 19.13
CA ALA A 185 6.31 0.57 19.74
C ALA A 185 6.13 -0.74 20.52
N LYS A 186 6.81 -1.84 20.16
CA LYS A 186 6.59 -3.16 20.80
C LYS A 186 7.46 -3.45 22.02
N LEU A 187 8.57 -2.75 22.21
CA LEU A 187 9.37 -2.89 23.45
C LEU A 187 8.93 -1.91 24.55
N GLU A 188 8.16 -0.86 24.21
CA GLU A 188 7.65 0.12 25.16
C GLU A 188 6.34 -0.32 25.87
N GLU A 189 5.54 -1.20 25.26
CA GLU A 189 4.21 -1.61 25.74
C GLU A 189 4.18 -2.18 27.18
N HIS A 190 5.27 -2.80 27.65
CA HIS A 190 5.31 -3.38 29.00
C HIS A 190 5.86 -2.45 30.08
N ARG A 191 6.59 -1.39 29.71
CA ARG A 191 7.11 -0.38 30.67
C ARG A 191 6.20 0.85 30.77
N GLN A 192 5.43 1.17 29.73
CA GLN A 192 4.59 2.37 29.65
C GLN A 192 3.28 2.31 30.45
N ARG A 193 2.73 1.13 30.76
CA ARG A 193 1.38 1.03 31.37
C ARG A 193 1.18 1.75 32.70
N VAL A 194 2.26 2.07 33.44
CA VAL A 194 2.17 2.79 34.73
C VAL A 194 2.47 4.29 34.59
N LEU A 195 3.13 4.73 33.50
CA LEU A 195 3.47 6.14 33.24
C LEU A 195 2.53 6.83 32.22
N ALA A 196 1.96 6.08 31.27
CA ALA A 196 1.21 6.62 30.11
C ALA A 196 -0.10 7.35 30.44
N LYS A 197 -0.75 7.09 31.58
CA LYS A 197 -2.03 7.75 31.92
C LYS A 197 -1.86 9.24 32.22
N SER A 198 -0.66 9.65 32.64
CA SER A 198 -0.28 11.05 32.88
C SER A 198 0.07 11.76 31.57
N ASP A 199 0.85 11.10 30.70
CA ASP A 199 1.37 11.70 29.47
C ASP A 199 0.30 11.84 28.37
N GLU A 200 -0.65 10.89 28.25
CA GLU A 200 -1.76 11.01 27.27
C GLU A 200 -2.65 12.23 27.52
N LEU A 201 -2.85 12.61 28.78
CA LEU A 201 -3.65 13.77 29.13
C LEU A 201 -2.90 15.07 28.82
N ALA A 202 -1.58 15.11 29.02
CA ALA A 202 -0.74 16.24 28.62
C ALA A 202 -0.71 16.40 27.09
N ASP A 203 -0.52 15.32 26.33
CA ASP A 203 -0.53 15.33 24.87
C ASP A 203 -1.89 15.75 24.30
N SER A 204 -2.98 15.34 24.96
CA SER A 204 -4.35 15.73 24.60
C SER A 204 -4.59 17.23 24.84
N ILE A 205 -4.07 17.78 25.94
CA ILE A 205 -4.14 19.22 26.22
C ILE A 205 -3.33 20.02 25.19
N ASP A 206 -2.12 19.59 24.86
CA ASP A 206 -1.26 20.26 23.87
C ASP A 206 -1.90 20.24 22.47
N SER A 207 -2.51 19.12 22.09
CA SER A 207 -3.24 18.99 20.83
C SER A 207 -4.48 19.89 20.80
N ALA A 208 -5.25 19.93 21.89
CA ALA A 208 -6.42 20.79 22.00
C ALA A 208 -6.04 22.29 22.02
N ALA A 209 -4.91 22.64 22.63
CA ALA A 209 -4.37 24.00 22.63
C ALA A 209 -3.97 24.46 21.23
N LYS A 210 -3.30 23.59 20.45
CA LYS A 210 -2.99 23.85 19.03
C LYS A 210 -4.26 24.02 18.19
N ASN A 211 -5.24 23.14 18.37
CA ASN A 211 -6.51 23.23 17.65
C ASN A 211 -7.30 24.50 18.01
N PHE A 212 -7.27 24.94 19.27
CA PHE A 212 -7.84 26.23 19.66
C PHE A 212 -7.13 27.39 18.96
N ILE A 213 -5.79 27.42 18.95
CA ILE A 213 -5.01 28.48 18.29
C ILE A 213 -5.27 28.52 16.78
N GLU A 214 -5.35 27.38 16.11
CA GLU A 214 -5.47 27.30 14.65
C GLU A 214 -6.92 27.44 14.18
N LEU A 215 -7.83 26.64 14.76
CA LEU A 215 -9.21 26.48 14.29
C LEU A 215 -10.26 27.19 15.14
N GLY A 216 -9.90 27.66 16.34
CA GLY A 216 -10.85 28.28 17.27
C GLY A 216 -11.75 27.27 17.99
N ASP A 217 -11.37 25.98 17.98
CA ASP A 217 -12.12 24.93 18.68
C ASP A 217 -11.96 25.07 20.21
N LYS A 218 -13.01 25.55 20.86
CA LYS A 218 -13.07 25.69 22.32
C LYS A 218 -13.46 24.40 23.02
N ALA A 219 -14.27 23.56 22.39
CA ALA A 219 -14.94 22.46 23.06
C ALA A 219 -13.92 21.41 23.52
N GLY A 220 -12.97 21.07 22.64
CA GLY A 220 -11.87 20.18 22.97
C GLY A 220 -11.03 20.70 24.13
N LEU A 221 -10.59 21.96 24.05
CA LEU A 221 -9.72 22.54 25.08
C LEU A 221 -10.42 22.62 26.44
N ILE A 222 -11.69 23.04 26.48
CA ILE A 222 -12.47 23.09 27.73
C ILE A 222 -12.58 21.69 28.35
N ALA A 223 -12.90 20.66 27.56
CA ALA A 223 -13.05 19.30 28.08
C ALA A 223 -11.77 18.75 28.72
N TYR A 224 -10.62 18.90 28.04
CA TYR A 224 -9.35 18.38 28.55
C TYR A 224 -8.82 19.18 29.74
N VAL A 225 -8.94 20.52 29.73
CA VAL A 225 -8.54 21.36 30.87
C VAL A 225 -9.42 21.12 32.09
N SER A 226 -10.74 20.98 31.90
CA SER A 226 -11.67 20.64 32.99
C SER A 226 -11.27 19.32 33.66
N LYS A 227 -11.03 18.29 32.85
CA LYS A 227 -10.63 16.97 33.32
C LYS A 227 -9.31 17.04 34.10
N ALA A 228 -8.31 17.75 33.58
CA ALA A 228 -7.02 17.91 34.23
C ALA A 228 -7.14 18.56 35.62
N LEU A 229 -7.98 19.59 35.74
CA LEU A 229 -8.18 20.31 36.99
C LEU A 229 -9.00 19.49 38.02
N PHE A 230 -10.01 18.76 37.57
CA PHE A 230 -10.75 17.85 38.45
C PHE A 230 -9.90 16.67 38.92
N ASP A 231 -9.09 16.08 38.03
CA ASP A 231 -8.15 15.01 38.38
C ASP A 231 -7.08 15.48 39.39
N ALA A 232 -6.74 16.78 39.36
CA ALA A 232 -5.85 17.42 40.33
C ALA A 232 -6.54 17.86 41.65
N GLY A 233 -7.85 17.62 41.80
CA GLY A 233 -8.59 17.87 43.04
C GLY A 233 -9.03 19.32 43.26
N TYR A 234 -9.08 20.16 42.21
CA TYR A 234 -9.58 21.52 42.32
C TYR A 234 -11.11 21.57 42.45
N SER A 235 -11.62 22.58 43.17
CA SER A 235 -13.06 22.80 43.34
C SER A 235 -13.74 23.30 42.05
N GLU A 236 -15.02 22.98 41.88
CA GLU A 236 -15.82 23.38 40.71
C GLU A 236 -15.73 24.89 40.42
N GLU A 237 -15.75 25.73 41.46
CA GLU A 237 -15.62 27.19 41.34
C GLU A 237 -14.29 27.61 40.67
N ARG A 238 -13.17 27.01 41.09
CA ARG A 238 -11.84 27.30 40.51
C ARG A 238 -11.73 26.79 39.08
N VAL A 239 -12.34 25.65 38.78
CA VAL A 239 -12.39 25.10 37.43
C VAL A 239 -13.20 26.03 36.50
N ALA A 240 -14.34 26.51 36.98
CA ALA A 240 -15.19 27.46 36.25
C ALA A 240 -14.44 28.78 35.94
N ASP A 241 -13.70 29.33 36.91
CA ASP A 241 -12.93 30.57 36.73
C ASP A 241 -11.87 30.47 35.62
N VAL A 242 -11.21 29.31 35.50
CA VAL A 242 -10.19 29.08 34.45
C VAL A 242 -10.85 28.85 33.09
N ILE A 243 -11.94 28.08 33.05
CA ILE A 243 -12.67 27.78 31.81
C ILE A 243 -13.38 29.01 31.26
N ALA A 244 -13.88 29.90 32.13
CA ALA A 244 -14.60 31.10 31.74
C ALA A 244 -13.80 31.96 30.75
N LEU A 245 -12.46 32.00 30.88
CA LEU A 245 -11.58 32.72 29.95
C LEU A 245 -11.63 32.17 28.52
N ILE A 246 -11.71 30.85 28.38
CA ILE A 246 -11.77 30.18 27.07
C ILE A 246 -13.20 30.27 26.51
N ALA A 247 -14.20 30.08 27.37
CA ALA A 247 -15.61 30.10 26.98
C ALA A 247 -16.04 31.50 26.51
N ALA A 248 -15.69 32.55 27.26
CA ALA A 248 -16.08 33.93 26.99
C ALA A 248 -15.41 34.58 25.78
N HIS A 249 -14.33 33.99 25.24
CA HIS A 249 -13.63 34.55 24.10
C HIS A 249 -14.42 34.43 22.80
N GLU A 250 -14.81 35.52 22.14
CA GLU A 250 -15.37 35.46 20.79
C GLU A 250 -14.35 35.93 19.74
N ASP A 251 -14.19 35.14 18.68
CA ASP A 251 -13.39 35.52 17.51
C ASP A 251 -14.10 36.62 16.71
N GLU A 252 -13.31 37.47 16.05
CA GLU A 252 -13.85 38.47 15.13
C GLU A 252 -14.44 37.78 13.90
N LYS A 253 -15.72 38.04 13.61
CA LYS A 253 -16.43 37.41 12.50
C LYS A 253 -15.89 37.93 11.17
N VAL A 254 -15.44 37.01 10.31
CA VAL A 254 -15.03 37.35 8.95
C VAL A 254 -16.29 37.71 8.13
N PRO A 255 -16.35 38.91 7.50
CA PRO A 255 -17.45 39.27 6.64
C PRO A 255 -17.60 38.28 5.48
N LYS A 256 -18.85 37.90 5.14
CA LYS A 256 -19.15 36.97 4.04
C LYS A 256 -18.55 37.43 2.69
N PHE A 257 -18.42 38.74 2.50
CA PHE A 257 -17.85 39.36 1.31
C PHE A 257 -16.58 40.15 1.69
N SER A 258 -15.52 39.44 2.05
CA SER A 258 -14.21 40.03 2.35
C SER A 258 -13.19 39.68 1.27
N PHE A 259 -12.27 40.60 1.00
CA PHE A 259 -11.15 40.32 0.10
C PHE A 259 -10.15 39.37 0.78
N GLY A 260 -9.42 38.57 -0.01
CA GLY A 260 -8.52 37.55 0.54
C GLY A 260 -7.42 38.09 1.49
N TRP A 261 -7.01 39.34 1.33
CA TRP A 261 -6.06 40.00 2.23
C TRP A 261 -6.70 40.39 3.57
N GLU A 262 -7.96 40.83 3.55
CA GLU A 262 -8.72 41.23 4.74
C GLU A 262 -9.04 40.00 5.60
N ARG A 263 -9.43 38.90 4.95
CA ARG A 263 -9.63 37.60 5.62
C ARG A 263 -8.37 37.11 6.33
N LYS A 264 -7.22 37.14 5.65
CA LYS A 264 -5.92 36.76 6.25
C LYS A 264 -5.55 37.65 7.44
N LEU A 265 -5.86 38.93 7.36
CA LEU A 265 -5.57 39.89 8.42
C LEU A 265 -6.46 39.66 9.66
N ILE A 266 -7.75 39.36 9.47
CA ILE A 266 -8.68 38.99 10.55
C ILE A 266 -8.27 37.66 11.18
N GLU A 267 -7.97 36.63 10.38
CA GLU A 267 -7.51 35.32 10.87
C GLU A 267 -6.20 35.45 11.69
N SER A 268 -5.25 36.27 11.24
CA SER A 268 -4.01 36.55 11.97
C SER A 268 -4.26 37.25 13.32
N ARG A 269 -5.19 38.21 13.37
CA ARG A 269 -5.58 38.89 14.61
C ARG A 269 -6.27 37.95 15.58
N ASN A 270 -7.19 37.12 15.09
CA ASN A 270 -7.88 36.11 15.91
C ASN A 270 -6.90 35.11 16.50
N ARG A 271 -5.99 34.56 15.69
CA ARG A 271 -4.93 33.67 16.17
C ARG A 271 -4.11 34.30 17.31
N LYS A 272 -3.68 35.54 17.16
CA LYS A 272 -2.94 36.27 18.23
C LYS A 272 -3.77 36.48 19.50
N ARG A 273 -5.08 36.70 19.38
CA ARG A 273 -5.98 36.80 20.54
C ARG A 273 -6.13 35.46 21.25
N ARG A 274 -6.28 34.36 20.51
CA ARG A 274 -6.34 32.99 21.07
C ARG A 274 -5.06 32.60 21.80
N GLU A 275 -3.89 32.92 21.21
CA GLU A 275 -2.59 32.71 21.87
C GLU A 275 -2.48 33.49 23.20
N LYS A 276 -2.96 34.73 23.26
CA LYS A 276 -3.00 35.51 24.50
C LYS A 276 -3.87 34.86 25.58
N ILE A 277 -5.04 34.35 25.21
CA ILE A 277 -5.95 33.69 26.15
C ILE A 277 -5.35 32.40 26.69
N LEU A 278 -4.72 31.60 25.82
CA LEU A 278 -4.05 30.39 26.28
C LEU A 278 -2.91 30.72 27.26
N ASN A 279 -2.13 31.77 26.99
CA ASN A 279 -1.08 32.22 27.90
C ASN A 279 -1.63 32.69 29.26
N GLU A 280 -2.77 33.38 29.27
CA GLU A 280 -3.46 33.81 30.49
C GLU A 280 -3.98 32.60 31.29
N VAL A 281 -4.56 31.60 30.62
CA VAL A 281 -4.97 30.34 31.24
C VAL A 281 -3.77 29.63 31.87
N MET A 282 -2.66 29.51 31.13
CA MET A 282 -1.42 28.90 31.65
C MET A 282 -0.82 29.68 32.82
N PHE A 283 -0.96 31.00 32.85
CA PHE A 283 -0.53 31.83 33.97
C PHE A 283 -1.36 31.53 35.22
N ARG A 284 -2.70 31.52 35.11
CA ARG A 284 -3.58 31.18 36.24
C ARG A 284 -3.38 29.74 36.74
N LEU A 285 -3.12 28.80 35.84
CA LEU A 285 -2.78 27.42 36.22
C LEU A 285 -1.49 27.33 37.03
N LYS A 286 -0.52 28.22 36.80
CA LYS A 286 0.71 28.29 37.60
C LYS A 286 0.48 28.94 38.97
N GLU A 287 -0.42 29.91 39.08
CA GLU A 287 -0.80 30.54 40.36
C GLU A 287 -1.66 29.62 41.25
N LEU A 288 -2.22 28.55 40.69
CA LEU A 288 -3.01 27.54 41.41
C LEU A 288 -2.17 26.47 42.12
N LYS A 289 -0.84 26.46 41.93
CA LYS A 289 0.12 25.63 42.69
C LYS A 289 0.48 26.29 44.01
#